data_AF-A0A1B6LZG7-F1
#
_entry.id   AF-A0A1B6LZG7-F1
#
_cell.length_a   1.000
_cell.length_b   1.000
_cell.length_c   1.000
_cell.angle_alpha   90.00
_cell.angle_beta   90.00
_cell.angle_gamma   90.00
#
_symmetry.space_group_name_H-M   'P 1'
#
loop_
_entity.id
_entity.type
_entity.pdbx_description
1 polymer ?
#
loop_
_entity_poly.entity_id
_entity_poly.type
_entity_poly.pdbx_seq_one_letter_code
_entity_poly.pdbx_strand_id
1 'polypeptide(L)'
;MCEGTEDNFKTVYQRTYTRKYGFRPDKAVYVPDYKDILAGPFTEFVVPDSVTQPEYPFENVHPCCERLVVKEPKMKRYLDKEPNPEAIASDHSNRGRTVYMVDYCDLEGGFESAASRARRRVDLPSNWGEIPATTQKASYRSPALLATWDLRPRPCLPCPSPLNPNMKEREILKVTTGVSEYEGRIGTLGDMILQDELHGTPQDVQCLKYQEMLKIHGTK
;
A
#
# COMPACT_ATOMS: atom_id res chain seq x y z
N MET A 1 -65.82 7.77 -39.82
CA MET A 1 -64.98 6.81 -39.08
C MET A 1 -63.61 6.82 -39.75
N CYS A 2 -62.59 7.34 -39.07
CA CYS A 2 -61.21 7.27 -39.54
C CYS A 2 -60.39 6.75 -38.36
N GLU A 3 -60.06 5.46 -38.38
CA GLU A 3 -59.12 4.85 -37.43
C GLU A 3 -57.72 5.39 -37.75
N GLY A 4 -57.30 6.42 -37.02
CA GLY A 4 -55.93 6.90 -37.03
C GLY A 4 -55.06 5.92 -36.27
N THR A 5 -54.44 4.99 -36.98
CA THR A 5 -53.47 4.03 -36.43
C THR A 5 -52.29 4.78 -35.81
N GLU A 6 -51.97 4.49 -34.54
CA GLU A 6 -50.90 5.09 -33.72
C GLU A 6 -49.48 4.99 -34.33
N ASP A 7 -49.32 4.29 -35.45
CA ASP A 7 -48.05 4.08 -36.12
C ASP A 7 -47.50 5.32 -36.83
N ASN A 8 -48.31 6.35 -37.09
CA ASN A 8 -47.85 7.58 -37.76
C ASN A 8 -46.97 8.48 -36.89
N PHE A 9 -46.92 8.27 -35.57
CA PHE A 9 -46.10 9.07 -34.66
C PHE A 9 -44.76 8.41 -34.27
N LYS A 10 -44.48 7.19 -34.75
CA LYS A 10 -43.23 6.49 -34.44
C LYS A 10 -42.10 6.97 -35.35
N THR A 11 -40.98 7.35 -34.76
CA THR A 11 -39.77 7.74 -35.52
C THR A 11 -39.19 6.54 -36.27
N VAL A 12 -38.45 6.79 -37.36
CA VAL A 12 -37.74 5.74 -38.13
C VAL A 12 -36.94 4.84 -37.21
N TYR A 13 -36.27 5.43 -36.21
CA TYR A 13 -35.51 4.71 -35.20
C TYR A 13 -36.36 3.70 -34.41
N GLN A 14 -37.55 4.08 -33.93
CA GLN A 14 -38.43 3.17 -33.20
C GLN A 14 -38.95 2.02 -34.07
N ARG A 15 -39.06 2.23 -35.39
CA ARG A 15 -39.45 1.20 -36.34
C ARG A 15 -38.31 0.22 -36.65
N THR A 16 -37.07 0.70 -36.74
CA THR A 16 -35.91 -0.11 -37.13
C THR A 16 -35.12 -0.68 -35.95
N TYR A 17 -35.33 -0.18 -34.74
CA TYR A 17 -34.58 -0.62 -33.57
C TYR A 17 -35.05 -2.00 -33.10
N THR A 18 -34.27 -3.03 -33.46
CA THR A 18 -34.37 -4.35 -32.84
C THR A 18 -33.69 -4.31 -31.47
N ARG A 19 -34.48 -4.31 -30.40
CA ARG A 19 -33.97 -4.37 -29.02
C ARG A 19 -33.19 -5.67 -28.83
N LYS A 20 -31.87 -5.56 -28.65
CA LYS A 20 -31.02 -6.71 -28.32
C LYS A 20 -31.27 -7.12 -26.88
N TYR A 21 -31.96 -8.23 -26.67
CA TYR A 21 -32.03 -8.88 -25.37
C TYR A 21 -30.75 -9.73 -25.21
N GLY A 22 -29.84 -9.27 -24.37
CA GLY A 22 -28.74 -10.11 -23.91
C GLY A 22 -29.25 -11.02 -22.80
N PHE A 23 -29.09 -12.33 -22.96
CA PHE A 23 -29.20 -13.26 -21.84
C PHE A 23 -28.13 -12.88 -20.83
N ARG A 24 -28.52 -12.33 -19.68
CA ARG A 24 -27.61 -12.24 -18.55
C ARG A 24 -27.58 -13.64 -17.95
N PRO A 25 -26.43 -14.33 -17.93
CA PRO A 25 -26.35 -15.58 -17.18
C PRO A 25 -26.73 -15.29 -15.73
N ASP A 26 -27.44 -16.24 -15.12
CA ASP A 26 -27.73 -16.17 -13.70
C ASP A 26 -26.41 -16.01 -12.95
N LYS A 27 -26.39 -15.12 -11.97
CA LYS A 27 -25.20 -14.91 -11.14
C LYS A 27 -24.85 -16.25 -10.50
N ALA A 28 -23.62 -16.73 -10.70
CA ALA A 28 -23.14 -17.92 -10.03
C ALA A 28 -23.31 -17.71 -8.52
N VAL A 29 -24.17 -18.51 -7.91
CA VAL A 29 -24.38 -18.51 -6.46
C VAL A 29 -23.22 -19.27 -5.86
N TYR A 30 -22.33 -18.57 -5.16
CA TYR A 30 -21.23 -19.19 -4.43
C TYR A 30 -21.81 -20.02 -3.29
N VAL A 31 -21.53 -21.33 -3.30
CA VAL A 31 -21.80 -22.22 -2.18
C VAL A 31 -20.49 -22.36 -1.42
N PRO A 32 -20.38 -21.86 -0.18
CA PRO A 32 -19.15 -21.97 0.58
C PRO A 32 -18.87 -23.43 0.93
N ASP A 33 -17.60 -23.83 0.84
CA ASP A 33 -17.16 -25.19 1.21
C ASP A 33 -17.41 -25.49 2.69
N TYR A 34 -17.44 -24.44 3.52
CA TYR A 34 -17.66 -24.53 4.96
C TYR A 34 -18.90 -23.74 5.40
N LYS A 35 -19.63 -24.28 6.38
CA LYS A 35 -20.80 -23.61 6.98
C LYS A 35 -20.42 -22.32 7.71
N ASP A 36 -19.25 -22.31 8.34
CA ASP A 36 -18.63 -21.12 8.92
C ASP A 36 -17.41 -20.75 8.06
N ILE A 37 -17.49 -19.61 7.38
CA ILE A 37 -16.44 -19.13 6.47
C ILE A 37 -15.18 -18.73 7.24
N LEU A 38 -15.33 -18.35 8.52
CA LEU A 38 -14.23 -17.89 9.35
C LEU A 38 -13.59 -19.03 10.12
N ALA A 39 -14.36 -19.92 10.73
CA ALA A 39 -13.83 -20.98 11.58
C ALA A 39 -13.70 -22.35 10.87
N GLY A 40 -14.45 -22.58 9.80
CA GLY A 40 -14.51 -23.85 9.09
C GLY A 40 -13.17 -24.35 8.52
N PRO A 41 -12.34 -23.49 7.90
CA PRO A 41 -11.04 -23.91 7.37
C PRO A 41 -9.98 -24.18 8.45
N PHE A 42 -10.19 -23.70 9.69
CA PHE A 42 -9.19 -23.73 10.75
C PHE A 42 -9.56 -24.70 11.89
N THR A 43 -10.14 -25.85 11.55
CA THR A 43 -10.37 -26.93 12.52
C THR A 43 -9.09 -27.69 12.86
N GLU A 44 -8.09 -27.62 11.99
CA GLU A 44 -6.80 -28.26 12.20
C GLU A 44 -5.92 -27.37 13.07
N PHE A 45 -5.43 -27.93 14.17
CA PHE A 45 -4.52 -27.22 15.08
C PHE A 45 -3.18 -27.00 14.38
N VAL A 46 -2.63 -25.79 14.51
CA VAL A 46 -1.28 -25.48 14.01
C VAL A 46 -0.27 -26.31 14.79
N VAL A 47 0.29 -27.32 14.12
CA VAL A 47 1.36 -28.14 14.66
C VAL A 47 2.68 -27.40 14.40
N PRO A 48 3.57 -27.24 15.42
CA PRO A 48 4.85 -26.58 15.21
C PRO A 48 5.71 -27.32 14.16
N ASP A 49 6.47 -26.57 13.37
CA ASP A 49 7.32 -27.08 12.27
C ASP A 49 8.32 -28.17 12.71
N SER A 50 8.62 -28.25 14.00
CA SER A 50 9.46 -29.30 14.59
C SER A 50 8.81 -30.70 14.55
N VAL A 51 7.48 -30.76 14.50
CA VAL A 51 6.68 -32.00 14.46
C VAL A 51 6.23 -32.30 13.03
N THR A 52 5.99 -31.27 12.22
CA THR A 52 5.66 -31.39 10.79
C THR A 52 6.94 -31.42 9.96
N GLN A 53 7.65 -32.54 9.97
CA GLN A 53 8.59 -32.79 8.88
C GLN A 53 7.76 -32.94 7.59
N PRO A 54 8.06 -32.21 6.50
CA PRO A 54 7.39 -32.47 5.23
C PRO A 54 7.58 -33.95 4.90
N GLU A 55 6.51 -34.64 4.49
CA GLU A 55 6.55 -36.08 4.14
C GLU A 55 7.66 -36.39 3.12
N TYR A 56 8.05 -35.37 2.35
CA TYR A 56 9.14 -35.43 1.39
C TYR A 56 10.27 -34.51 1.84
N PRO A 57 11.51 -35.01 1.96
CA PRO A 57 12.66 -34.15 2.18
C PRO A 57 12.74 -33.11 1.07
N PHE A 58 13.16 -31.88 1.40
CA PHE A 58 13.41 -30.84 0.42
C PHE A 58 14.33 -31.37 -0.67
N GLU A 59 13.77 -31.63 -1.84
CA GLU A 59 14.52 -32.14 -2.96
C GLU A 59 15.26 -30.99 -3.63
N ASN A 60 16.50 -31.25 -4.05
CA ASN A 60 17.26 -30.26 -4.81
C ASN A 60 16.50 -29.87 -6.08
N VAL A 61 16.51 -28.57 -6.41
CA VAL A 61 15.75 -28.00 -7.53
C VAL A 61 16.11 -28.68 -8.86
N HIS A 62 17.40 -28.99 -9.05
CA HIS A 62 17.92 -29.56 -10.31
C HIS A 62 17.34 -30.95 -10.66
N PRO A 63 17.42 -31.98 -9.79
CA PRO A 63 16.80 -33.28 -10.08
C PRO A 63 15.27 -33.20 -10.19
N CYS A 64 14.62 -32.31 -9.46
CA CYS A 64 13.18 -32.10 -9.58
C CYS A 64 12.78 -31.57 -10.97
N CYS A 65 13.50 -30.55 -11.46
CA CYS A 65 13.31 -30.00 -12.80
C CYS A 65 13.53 -31.04 -13.90
N GLU A 66 14.56 -31.87 -13.79
CA GLU A 66 14.81 -32.95 -14.76
C GLU A 66 13.67 -33.96 -14.82
N ARG A 67 13.15 -34.41 -13.67
CA ARG A 67 11.97 -35.30 -13.63
C ARG A 67 10.72 -34.64 -14.21
N LEU A 68 10.52 -33.35 -13.95
CA LEU A 68 9.38 -32.60 -14.51
C LEU A 68 9.46 -32.49 -16.03
N VAL A 69 10.66 -32.30 -16.60
CA VAL A 69 10.87 -32.31 -18.05
C VAL A 69 10.59 -33.69 -18.66
N VAL A 70 10.96 -34.77 -17.96
CA VAL A 70 10.66 -36.15 -18.39
C VAL A 70 9.16 -36.44 -18.30
N LYS A 71 8.50 -36.00 -17.22
CA LYS A 71 7.07 -36.22 -16.99
C LYS A 71 6.21 -35.40 -17.95
N GLU A 72 6.60 -34.16 -18.22
CA GLU A 72 5.87 -33.21 -19.08
C GLU A 72 6.82 -32.59 -20.12
N PRO A 73 7.05 -33.27 -21.26
CA PRO A 73 8.01 -32.81 -22.26
C PRO A 73 7.61 -31.47 -22.92
N LYS A 74 6.34 -31.06 -22.78
CA LYS A 74 5.87 -29.73 -23.23
C LYS A 74 6.48 -28.59 -22.42
N MET A 75 6.82 -28.81 -21.15
CA MET A 75 7.45 -27.80 -20.30
C MET A 75 8.85 -27.41 -20.77
N LYS A 76 9.54 -28.32 -21.47
CA LYS A 76 10.88 -28.07 -22.01
C LYS A 76 10.93 -26.79 -22.87
N ARG A 77 9.87 -26.51 -23.62
CA ARG A 77 9.75 -25.30 -24.45
C ARG A 77 9.79 -23.98 -23.66
N TYR A 78 9.35 -24.02 -22.40
CA TYR A 78 9.29 -22.85 -21.53
C TYR A 78 10.54 -22.73 -20.64
N LEU A 79 11.17 -23.86 -20.29
CA LEU A 79 12.40 -23.90 -19.51
C LEU A 79 13.63 -23.54 -20.34
N ASP A 80 13.70 -23.99 -21.60
CA ASP A 80 14.82 -23.69 -22.51
C ASP A 80 14.75 -22.27 -23.09
N LYS A 81 13.62 -21.58 -22.94
CA LYS A 81 13.45 -20.21 -23.42
C LYS A 81 13.98 -19.25 -22.36
N GLU A 82 15.14 -18.66 -22.62
CA GLU A 82 15.67 -17.60 -21.78
C GLU A 82 14.60 -16.49 -21.63
N PRO A 83 14.32 -16.05 -20.39
CA PRO A 83 13.33 -15.02 -20.17
C PRO A 83 13.81 -13.72 -20.79
N ASN A 84 12.95 -13.06 -21.57
CA ASN A 84 13.32 -11.83 -22.24
C ASN A 84 13.64 -10.74 -21.19
N PRO A 85 14.88 -10.21 -21.14
CA PRO A 85 15.27 -9.22 -20.13
C PRO A 85 14.46 -7.93 -20.23
N GLU A 86 14.04 -7.54 -21.43
CA GLU A 86 13.21 -6.34 -21.63
C GLU A 86 11.81 -6.52 -21.04
N ALA A 87 11.23 -7.71 -21.18
CA ALA A 87 9.93 -8.02 -20.58
C ALA A 87 10.01 -7.96 -19.05
N ILE A 88 11.06 -8.54 -18.45
CA ILE A 88 11.29 -8.47 -17.01
C ILE A 88 11.44 -7.02 -16.53
N ALA A 89 12.25 -6.22 -17.22
CA ALA A 89 12.45 -4.81 -16.90
C ALA A 89 11.14 -4.02 -16.99
N SER A 90 10.35 -4.27 -18.04
CA SER A 90 9.04 -3.63 -18.24
C SER A 90 8.05 -3.99 -17.12
N ASP A 91 7.99 -5.26 -16.71
CA ASP A 91 7.09 -5.74 -15.67
C ASP A 91 7.46 -5.14 -14.31
N HIS A 92 8.76 -5.03 -14.04
CA HIS A 92 9.27 -4.41 -12.82
C HIS A 92 8.97 -2.90 -12.78
N SER A 93 9.05 -2.21 -13.93
CA SER A 93 8.73 -0.78 -14.06
C SER A 93 7.22 -0.49 -13.96
N ASN A 94 6.39 -1.45 -14.36
CA ASN A 94 4.93 -1.34 -14.37
C ASN A 94 4.27 -1.92 -13.12
N ARG A 95 5.05 -2.36 -12.13
CA ARG A 95 4.55 -2.91 -10.88
C ARG A 95 3.65 -1.88 -10.16
N GLY A 96 2.38 -2.24 -9.96
CA GLY A 96 1.37 -1.37 -9.34
C GLY A 96 0.63 -0.45 -10.32
N ARG A 97 0.90 -0.53 -11.63
CA ARG A 97 0.14 0.17 -12.67
C ARG A 97 -1.00 -0.71 -13.17
N THR A 98 -2.10 -0.08 -13.54
CA THR A 98 -3.23 -0.78 -14.17
C THR A 98 -2.94 -1.01 -15.65
N VAL A 99 -3.54 -2.05 -16.23
CA VAL A 99 -3.46 -2.35 -17.67
C VAL A 99 -3.79 -1.11 -18.52
N TYR A 100 -4.82 -0.36 -18.11
CA TYR A 100 -5.19 0.88 -18.79
C TYR A 100 -4.07 1.93 -18.79
N MET A 101 -3.35 2.08 -17.69
CA MET A 101 -2.24 3.03 -17.59
C MET A 101 -1.01 2.61 -18.41
N VAL A 102 -0.82 1.31 -18.60
CA VAL A 102 0.29 0.78 -19.41
C VAL A 102 -0.04 0.90 -20.91
N ASP A 103 -1.27 0.57 -21.29
CA ASP A 103 -1.65 0.46 -22.71
C ASP A 103 -2.07 1.81 -23.34
N TYR A 104 -2.59 2.75 -22.54
CA TYR A 104 -3.23 3.98 -23.06
C TYR A 104 -2.63 5.29 -22.55
N CYS A 105 -1.74 5.27 -21.55
CA CYS A 105 -1.07 6.48 -21.09
C CYS A 105 0.37 6.52 -21.60
N ASP A 106 0.66 7.47 -22.51
CA ASP A 106 2.02 7.76 -22.97
C ASP A 106 2.88 8.26 -21.80
N LEU A 107 3.61 7.35 -21.18
CA LEU A 107 4.53 7.64 -20.07
C LEU A 107 5.91 8.08 -20.56
N GLU A 108 6.34 7.68 -21.77
CA GLU A 108 7.61 8.15 -22.35
C GLU A 108 7.60 9.66 -22.59
N GLY A 109 6.42 10.22 -22.92
CA GLY A 109 6.21 11.66 -23.08
C GLY A 109 5.96 12.40 -21.77
N GLY A 110 5.91 11.70 -20.63
CA GLY A 110 5.58 12.27 -19.32
C GLY A 110 4.28 13.06 -19.37
N PHE A 111 3.13 12.40 -19.29
CA PHE A 111 1.84 13.09 -19.22
C PHE A 111 1.80 14.04 -18.02
N GLU A 112 2.12 15.31 -18.25
CA GLU A 112 1.95 16.37 -17.27
C GLU A 112 0.53 16.91 -17.40
N SER A 113 -0.24 16.76 -16.31
CA SER A 113 -1.55 17.40 -16.20
C SER A 113 -1.44 18.92 -16.46
N ALA A 114 -2.50 19.53 -16.99
CA ALA A 114 -2.55 20.98 -17.18
C ALA A 114 -2.26 21.75 -15.87
N ALA A 115 -2.66 21.19 -14.72
CA ALA A 115 -2.37 21.74 -13.41
C ALA A 115 -0.87 21.67 -13.05
N SER A 116 -0.20 20.54 -13.35
CA SER A 116 1.25 20.38 -13.14
C SER A 116 2.04 21.37 -14.01
N ARG A 117 1.63 21.51 -15.28
CA ARG A 117 2.25 22.44 -16.23
C ARG A 117 2.08 23.91 -15.81
N ALA A 118 0.90 24.28 -15.31
CA ALA A 118 0.63 25.63 -14.80
C ALA A 118 1.40 25.96 -13.50
N ARG A 119 1.85 24.95 -12.75
CA ARG A 119 2.68 25.14 -11.54
C ARG A 119 4.17 25.30 -11.84
N ARG A 120 4.63 24.93 -13.04
CA ARG A 120 6.03 25.16 -13.43
C ARG A 120 6.28 26.66 -13.43
N ARG A 121 7.14 27.10 -12.51
CA ARG A 121 7.66 28.46 -12.53
C ARG A 121 8.69 28.52 -13.64
N VAL A 122 8.44 29.38 -14.62
CA VAL A 122 9.39 29.70 -15.67
C VAL A 122 10.09 30.98 -15.24
N ASP A 123 11.40 30.89 -15.05
CA ASP A 123 12.20 32.06 -14.76
C ASP A 123 12.36 32.89 -16.04
N LEU A 124 12.18 34.20 -15.93
CA LEU A 124 12.41 35.07 -17.06
C LEU A 124 13.92 35.19 -17.33
N PRO A 125 14.33 35.37 -18.60
CA PRO A 125 15.73 35.59 -18.95
C PRO A 125 16.32 36.75 -18.16
N SER A 126 17.53 36.56 -17.63
CA SER A 126 18.23 37.54 -16.77
C SER A 126 18.45 38.91 -17.44
N ASN A 127 18.36 38.99 -18.76
CA ASN A 127 18.64 40.19 -19.55
C ASN A 127 17.43 41.12 -19.72
N TRP A 128 16.26 40.73 -19.22
CA TRP A 128 15.01 41.50 -19.37
C TRP A 128 14.84 42.63 -18.35
N GLY A 129 15.81 42.84 -17.46
CA GLY A 129 15.77 43.91 -16.46
C GLY A 129 14.67 43.72 -15.41
N GLU A 130 14.45 44.74 -14.58
CA GLU A 130 13.37 44.74 -13.60
C GLU A 130 12.02 44.87 -14.31
N ILE A 131 11.12 43.91 -14.09
CA ILE A 131 9.77 43.95 -14.65
C ILE A 131 9.07 45.18 -14.06
N PRO A 132 8.67 46.17 -14.90
CA PRO A 132 8.01 47.36 -14.38
C PRO A 132 6.72 46.97 -13.66
N ALA A 133 6.54 47.49 -12.44
CA ALA A 133 5.32 47.27 -11.71
C ALA A 133 4.14 47.87 -12.51
N THR A 134 3.11 47.06 -12.77
CA THR A 134 1.88 47.59 -13.37
C THR A 134 1.27 48.65 -12.46
N THR A 135 0.56 49.62 -13.03
CA THR A 135 -0.13 50.69 -12.27
C THR A 135 -1.05 50.11 -11.18
N GLN A 136 -1.65 48.95 -11.44
CA GLN A 136 -2.43 48.20 -10.47
C GLN A 136 -1.56 47.63 -9.34
N LYS A 137 -0.39 47.05 -9.65
CA LYS A 137 0.52 46.47 -8.64
C LYS A 137 1.17 47.55 -7.76
N ALA A 138 1.44 48.73 -8.32
CA ALA A 138 1.94 49.89 -7.57
C ALA A 138 0.88 50.49 -6.63
N SER A 139 -0.39 50.47 -7.02
CA SER A 139 -1.50 50.96 -6.19
C SER A 139 -2.07 49.91 -5.23
N TYR A 140 -1.81 48.62 -5.47
CA TYR A 140 -2.30 47.52 -4.64
C TYR A 140 -1.53 47.44 -3.33
N ARG A 141 -2.16 47.87 -2.25
CA ARG A 141 -1.68 47.61 -0.89
C ARG A 141 -2.02 46.17 -0.52
N SER A 142 -1.02 45.39 -0.10
CA SER A 142 -1.25 44.00 0.26
C SER A 142 -2.21 43.92 1.46
N PRO A 143 -3.26 43.07 1.40
CA PRO A 143 -4.20 42.92 2.52
C PRO A 143 -3.52 42.53 3.82
N ALA A 144 -2.40 41.79 3.75
CA ALA A 144 -1.59 41.42 4.89
C ALA A 144 -0.98 42.62 5.64
N LEU A 145 -0.72 43.75 4.96
CA LEU A 145 -0.24 44.97 5.59
C LEU A 145 -1.38 45.85 6.12
N LEU A 146 -2.61 45.65 5.63
CA LEU A 146 -3.78 46.44 6.00
C LEU A 146 -4.62 45.81 7.11
N ALA A 147 -4.65 44.48 7.17
CA ALA A 147 -5.46 43.75 8.12
C ALA A 147 -4.80 43.73 9.50
N THR A 148 -5.56 44.14 10.52
CA THR A 148 -5.20 44.01 11.93
C THR A 148 -5.40 42.59 12.48
N TRP A 149 -6.00 41.70 11.69
CA TRP A 149 -6.38 40.34 12.05
C TRP A 149 -5.68 39.32 11.14
N ASP A 150 -5.50 38.10 11.64
CA ASP A 150 -4.78 37.05 10.89
C ASP A 150 -5.64 36.56 9.71
N LEU A 151 -5.20 36.92 8.50
CA LEU A 151 -5.83 36.53 7.24
C LEU A 151 -5.53 35.07 6.85
N ARG A 152 -4.64 34.38 7.59
CA ARG A 152 -4.32 32.99 7.29
C ARG A 152 -5.53 32.10 7.58
N PRO A 153 -6.02 31.32 6.61
CA PRO A 153 -7.07 30.36 6.88
C PRO A 153 -6.58 29.38 7.94
N ARG A 154 -7.37 29.18 8.99
CA ARG A 154 -7.05 28.16 9.99
C ARG A 154 -7.07 26.80 9.29
N PRO A 155 -6.04 25.95 9.50
CA PRO A 155 -6.06 24.61 8.94
C PRO A 155 -7.30 23.88 9.45
N CYS A 156 -8.07 23.30 8.53
CA CYS A 156 -9.18 22.42 8.88
C CYS A 156 -8.57 21.16 9.50
N LEU A 157 -8.61 21.06 10.84
CA LEU A 157 -8.25 19.82 11.51
C LEU A 157 -9.30 18.76 11.17
N PRO A 158 -8.89 17.52 10.83
CA PRO A 158 -9.83 16.44 10.61
C PRO A 158 -10.65 16.20 11.88
N CYS A 159 -11.96 16.04 11.72
CA CYS A 159 -12.84 15.68 12.83
C CYS A 159 -12.40 14.31 13.36
N PRO A 160 -12.21 14.13 14.68
CA PRO A 160 -11.83 12.83 15.24
C PRO A 160 -12.88 11.78 14.84
N SER A 161 -12.40 10.67 14.27
CA SER A 161 -13.26 9.56 13.83
C SER A 161 -14.01 8.95 15.03
N PRO A 162 -15.32 8.64 14.91
CA PRO A 162 -16.06 7.93 15.95
C PRO A 162 -15.55 6.50 16.18
N LEU A 163 -14.69 5.99 15.29
CA LEU A 163 -14.04 4.69 15.42
C LEU A 163 -12.74 4.74 16.22
N ASN A 164 -12.25 5.94 16.58
CA ASN A 164 -11.07 6.07 17.41
C ASN A 164 -11.47 5.88 18.88
N PRO A 165 -10.97 4.84 19.55
CA PRO A 165 -11.33 4.55 20.93
C PRO A 165 -10.80 5.64 21.86
N ASN A 166 -11.61 6.05 22.83
CA ASN A 166 -11.16 6.95 23.88
C ASN A 166 -10.18 6.22 24.80
N MET A 167 -8.94 6.71 24.88
CA MET A 167 -7.87 6.05 25.66
C MET A 167 -8.19 5.98 27.15
N LYS A 168 -8.88 6.99 27.71
CA LYS A 168 -9.29 7.00 29.12
C LYS A 168 -10.33 5.92 29.43
N GLU A 169 -11.29 5.73 28.52
CA GLU A 169 -12.31 4.68 28.67
C GLU A 169 -11.67 3.29 28.57
N ARG A 170 -10.71 3.09 27.65
CA ARG A 170 -9.96 1.85 27.53
C ARG A 170 -9.15 1.53 28.79
N GLU A 171 -8.53 2.53 29.41
CA GLU A 171 -7.80 2.38 30.65
C GLU A 171 -8.72 1.96 31.81
N ILE A 172 -9.86 2.65 31.98
CA ILE A 172 -10.85 2.32 33.01
C ILE A 172 -11.40 0.90 32.83
N LEU A 173 -11.71 0.53 31.59
CA LEU A 173 -12.28 -0.78 31.26
C LEU A 173 -11.24 -1.89 31.09
N LYS A 174 -9.94 -1.57 31.24
CA LYS A 174 -8.81 -2.50 31.06
C LYS A 174 -8.87 -3.27 29.74
N VAL A 175 -9.27 -2.60 28.66
CA VAL A 175 -9.40 -3.21 27.33
C VAL A 175 -8.01 -3.40 26.72
N THR A 176 -7.58 -4.65 26.59
CA THR A 176 -6.29 -5.03 25.97
C THR A 176 -6.41 -5.37 24.48
N THR A 177 -7.61 -5.27 23.89
CA THR A 177 -7.87 -5.64 22.49
C THR A 177 -7.04 -4.79 21.53
N GLY A 178 -6.20 -5.46 20.73
CA GLY A 178 -5.31 -4.84 19.75
C GLY A 178 -3.90 -4.57 20.26
N VAL A 179 -3.58 -4.91 21.52
CA VAL A 179 -2.21 -4.93 22.05
C VAL A 179 -1.77 -6.39 22.12
N SER A 180 -0.70 -6.73 21.39
CA SER A 180 -0.15 -8.09 21.46
C SER A 180 0.47 -8.37 22.83
N GLU A 181 0.58 -9.64 23.24
CA GLU A 181 1.28 -9.99 24.49
C GLU A 181 2.73 -9.47 24.48
N TYR A 182 3.35 -9.44 23.30
CA TYR A 182 4.68 -8.89 23.10
C TYR A 182 4.73 -7.39 23.43
N GLU A 183 3.89 -6.57 22.79
CA GLU A 183 3.84 -5.13 23.07
C GLU A 183 3.44 -4.84 24.51
N GLY A 184 2.49 -5.61 25.06
CA GLY A 184 1.98 -5.42 26.41
C GLY A 184 3.00 -5.77 27.48
N ARG A 185 3.53 -7.01 27.50
CA ARG A 185 4.43 -7.47 28.58
C ARG A 185 5.90 -7.19 28.28
N ILE A 186 6.34 -7.48 27.06
CA ILE A 186 7.75 -7.33 26.69
C ILE A 186 8.06 -5.85 26.42
N GLY A 187 7.15 -5.12 25.78
CA GLY A 187 7.28 -3.67 25.58
C GLY A 187 7.37 -2.91 26.90
N THR A 188 6.44 -3.14 27.83
CA THR A 188 6.47 -2.46 29.14
C THR A 188 7.69 -2.82 29.99
N LEU A 189 8.15 -4.07 29.94
CA LEU A 189 9.39 -4.48 30.59
C LEU A 189 10.62 -3.82 29.93
N GLY A 190 10.64 -3.74 28.60
CA GLY A 190 11.70 -3.06 27.84
C GLY A 190 11.77 -1.57 28.17
N ASP A 191 10.63 -0.90 28.23
CA ASP A 191 10.54 0.51 28.61
C ASP A 191 11.05 0.75 30.04
N MET A 192 10.71 -0.15 30.98
CA MET A 192 11.23 -0.09 32.35
C MET A 192 12.76 -0.27 32.39
N ILE A 193 13.31 -1.22 31.63
CA ILE A 193 14.76 -1.44 31.55
C ILE A 193 15.50 -0.22 30.99
N LEU A 194 14.87 0.50 30.05
CA LEU A 194 15.42 1.73 29.48
C LEU A 194 15.32 2.90 30.45
N GLN A 195 14.17 3.09 31.11
CA GLN A 195 13.95 4.19 32.07
C GLN A 195 14.79 4.06 33.34
N ASP A 196 14.88 2.84 33.88
CA ASP A 196 15.63 2.55 35.10
C ASP A 196 17.12 2.22 34.82
N GLU A 197 17.57 2.37 33.58
CA GLU A 197 18.95 2.11 33.12
C GLU A 197 19.50 0.73 33.57
N LEU A 198 18.63 -0.27 33.72
CA LEU A 198 18.97 -1.61 34.25
C LEU A 198 19.92 -2.41 33.35
N HIS A 199 20.18 -1.91 32.15
CA HIS A 199 21.13 -2.48 31.20
C HIS A 199 22.60 -2.11 31.54
N GLY A 200 22.81 -1.22 32.52
CA GLY A 200 24.13 -0.76 32.94
C GLY A 200 24.78 0.19 31.92
N THR A 201 25.77 0.94 32.37
CA THR A 201 26.55 1.78 31.46
C THR A 201 27.63 0.95 30.76
N PRO A 202 28.02 1.27 29.52
CA PRO A 202 29.11 0.57 28.84
C PRO A 202 30.47 0.66 29.57
N GLN A 203 30.62 1.58 30.52
CA GLN A 203 31.77 1.64 31.43
C GLN A 203 31.76 0.56 32.52
N ASP A 204 30.59 0.12 32.97
CA ASP A 204 30.46 -0.94 33.99
C ASP A 204 30.96 -2.29 33.47
N VAL A 205 30.77 -2.56 32.17
CA VAL A 205 31.27 -3.76 31.49
C VAL A 205 32.80 -3.79 31.44
N GLN A 206 33.46 -2.63 31.32
CA GLN A 206 34.92 -2.54 31.35
C GLN A 206 35.47 -2.81 32.77
N CYS A 207 34.74 -2.38 33.80
CA CYS A 207 35.13 -2.57 35.19
C CYS A 207 35.08 -4.05 35.61
N LEU A 208 34.08 -4.80 35.15
CA LEU A 208 33.97 -6.25 35.41
C LEU A 208 35.09 -7.05 34.73
N LYS A 209 35.40 -6.76 33.45
CA LYS A 209 36.56 -7.38 32.77
C LYS A 209 37.87 -7.07 33.49
N TYR A 210 38.04 -5.85 34.01
CA TYR A 210 39.24 -5.47 34.76
C TYR A 210 39.34 -6.22 36.11
N GLN A 211 38.22 -6.40 36.81
CA GLN A 211 38.15 -7.20 38.04
C GLN A 211 38.42 -8.69 37.79
N GLU A 212 37.94 -9.25 36.69
CA GLU A 212 38.27 -10.62 36.28
C GLU A 212 39.76 -10.78 35.97
N MET A 213 40.37 -9.81 35.26
CA MET A 213 41.81 -9.82 35.00
C MET A 213 42.65 -9.72 36.29
N LEU A 214 42.23 -8.92 37.27
CA LEU A 214 42.91 -8.80 38.56
C LEU A 214 42.81 -10.09 39.41
N LYS A 215 41.68 -10.80 39.36
CA LYS A 215 41.53 -12.11 40.04
C LYS A 215 42.46 -13.19 39.48
N ILE A 216 42.74 -13.15 38.17
CA ILE A 216 43.67 -14.08 37.50
C ILE A 216 45.13 -13.81 37.91
N HIS A 217 45.47 -12.56 38.24
CA HIS A 217 46.84 -12.16 38.60
C HIS A 217 47.13 -12.18 40.11
N GLY A 218 46.10 -12.32 40.95
CA GLY A 218 46.21 -12.37 42.41
C GLY A 218 46.40 -13.78 43.00
N THR A 219 46.46 -14.82 42.18
CA THR A 219 46.70 -16.22 42.60
C THR A 219 48.16 -16.61 42.34
N LYS A 220 49.07 -16.09 43.16
CA LYS A 220 50.41 -16.66 43.41
C LYS A 220 50.77 -16.50 44.88
#